data_AF-A0A1G1KWJ2-F1
#
_entry.id   AF-A0A1G1KWJ2-F1
#
_cell.length_a   1.000
_cell.length_b   1.000
_cell.length_c   1.000
_cell.angle_alpha   90.00
_cell.angle_beta   90.00
_cell.angle_gamma   90.00
#
_symmetry.space_group_name_H-M   'P 1'
#
loop_
_entity.id
_entity.type
_entity.pdbx_description
1 polymer ?
#
loop_
_entity_poly.entity_id
_entity_poly.type
_entity_poly.pdbx_seq_one_letter_code
_entity_poly.pdbx_strand_id
1 'polypeptide(L)'
;MDMIKKIKDNWNHIKVETKTVREFGFILTGFLLIAPVIAKLIGVIFMKKPFEYWLGWPVLSVIALAINLAVFPVMTFIFRLAMFVAEKISWVLMRIVLAMMFYVMMTPVSLVMRLFGKDLLDEKIDRSAKSYWKPRDVKFSCEKYEHLY
;
A
#
# COMPACT_ATOMS: atom_id res chain seq x y z
N MET A 1 -19.42 20.23 -1.22
CA MET A 1 -19.66 20.11 0.24
C MET A 1 -19.41 18.70 0.76
N ASP A 2 -19.50 17.65 -0.09
CA ASP A 2 -19.32 16.24 0.33
C ASP A 2 -17.89 15.83 0.70
N MET A 3 -16.85 16.38 0.05
CA MET A 3 -15.46 15.98 0.35
C MET A 3 -15.01 16.38 1.77
N ILE A 4 -15.35 17.60 2.20
CA ILE A 4 -15.02 18.07 3.55
C ILE A 4 -15.77 17.25 4.61
N LYS A 5 -17.03 16.89 4.33
CA LYS A 5 -17.84 16.05 5.20
C LYS A 5 -17.25 14.64 5.32
N LYS A 6 -16.81 14.05 4.21
CA LYS A 6 -16.13 12.74 4.18
C LYS A 6 -14.80 12.74 4.94
N ILE A 7 -14.00 13.81 4.81
CA ILE A 7 -12.75 13.95 5.57
C ILE A 7 -13.04 14.06 7.08
N LYS A 8 -14.05 14.84 7.45
CA LYS A 8 -14.48 15.01 8.84
C LYS A 8 -15.03 13.71 9.44
N ASP A 9 -15.80 12.95 8.67
CA ASP A 9 -16.28 11.63 9.10
C ASP A 9 -15.13 10.66 9.28
N ASN A 10 -14.20 10.56 8.32
CA ASN A 10 -12.99 9.74 8.48
C ASN A 10 -12.21 10.11 9.75
N TRP A 11 -12.03 11.41 10.02
CA TRP A 11 -11.33 11.89 11.22
C TRP A 11 -12.00 11.44 12.53
N ASN A 12 -13.34 11.42 12.55
CA ASN A 12 -14.10 11.02 13.73
C ASN A 12 -14.20 9.49 13.90
N HIS A 13 -14.03 8.72 12.82
CA HIS A 13 -14.04 7.26 12.84
C HIS A 13 -12.72 6.63 13.31
N ILE A 14 -11.62 7.40 13.42
CA ILE A 14 -10.36 6.89 13.96
C ILE A 14 -10.57 6.55 15.44
N LYS A 15 -10.66 5.25 15.73
CA LYS A 15 -10.77 4.74 17.10
C LYS A 15 -9.49 5.08 17.86
N VAL A 16 -9.60 6.05 18.77
CA VAL A 16 -8.50 6.45 19.64
C VAL A 16 -8.60 5.67 20.94
N GLU A 17 -7.95 4.52 20.98
CA GLU A 17 -7.78 3.76 22.21
C GLU A 17 -6.56 4.27 22.97
N THR A 18 -6.70 4.49 24.28
CA THR A 18 -5.64 5.05 25.13
C THR A 18 -4.39 4.17 25.17
N LYS A 19 -4.56 2.85 25.09
CA LYS A 19 -3.46 1.88 25.01
C LYS A 19 -2.68 2.02 23.70
N THR A 20 -3.37 2.03 22.56
CA THR A 20 -2.76 2.16 21.23
C THR A 20 -2.01 3.47 21.05
N VAL A 21 -2.54 4.58 21.59
CA VAL A 21 -1.84 5.88 21.55
C VAL A 21 -0.53 5.83 22.34
N ARG A 22 -0.50 5.17 23.51
CA ARG A 22 0.72 5.02 24.31
C ARG A 22 1.74 4.11 23.63
N GLU A 23 1.29 2.98 23.09
CA GLU A 23 2.13 2.07 22.29
C GLU A 23 2.76 2.80 21.12
N PHE A 24 1.98 3.60 20.39
CA PHE A 24 2.50 4.46 19.32
C PHE A 24 3.55 5.44 19.83
N GLY A 25 3.34 6.09 20.98
CA GLY A 25 4.33 6.99 21.57
C GLY A 25 5.64 6.28 21.95
N PHE A 26 5.57 5.04 22.44
CA PHE A 26 6.77 4.22 22.69
C PHE A 26 7.46 3.83 21.38
N ILE A 27 6.72 3.44 20.35
CA ILE A 27 7.26 3.13 19.02
C ILE A 27 7.95 4.37 18.43
N LEU A 28 7.33 5.55 18.51
CA LEU A 28 7.88 6.81 18.03
C LEU A 28 9.19 7.16 18.76
N THR A 29 9.21 7.01 20.08
CA THR A 29 10.41 7.22 20.91
C THR A 29 11.53 6.25 20.53
N GLY A 30 11.20 4.96 20.41
CA GLY A 30 12.16 3.93 20.03
C GLY A 30 12.73 4.17 18.63
N PHE A 31 11.88 4.56 17.68
CA PHE A 31 12.30 4.92 16.33
C PHE A 31 13.26 6.12 16.32
N LEU A 32 12.93 7.18 17.05
CA LEU A 32 13.77 8.39 17.18
C LEU A 32 15.15 8.11 17.80
N LEU A 33 15.25 7.10 18.66
CA LEU A 33 16.51 6.68 19.28
C LEU A 33 17.31 5.76 18.35
N ILE A 34 16.67 4.74 17.78
CA ILE A 34 17.35 3.65 17.08
C ILE A 34 17.68 4.02 15.62
N ALA A 35 16.76 4.67 14.90
CA ALA A 35 16.95 5.01 13.48
C ALA A 35 18.23 5.81 13.19
N PRO A 36 18.59 6.86 13.97
CA PRO A 36 19.81 7.63 13.68
C PRO A 36 21.09 6.88 14.09
N VAL A 37 21.02 5.95 15.07
CA VAL A 37 22.14 5.05 15.39
C VAL A 37 22.42 4.09 14.25
N ILE A 38 21.36 3.50 13.66
CA ILE A 38 21.47 2.64 12.48
C ILE A 38 21.99 3.44 11.28
N ALA A 39 21.48 4.66 11.04
CA ALA A 39 21.93 5.51 9.95
C ALA A 39 23.43 5.86 10.07
N LYS A 40 23.92 6.13 11.29
CA LYS A 40 25.36 6.32 11.55
C LYS A 40 26.15 5.05 11.24
N LEU A 41 25.70 3.89 11.68
CA LEU A 41 26.37 2.61 11.43
C LEU A 41 26.48 2.33 9.92
N ILE A 42 25.38 2.51 9.18
CA ILE A 42 25.33 2.33 7.72
C ILE A 42 26.23 3.35 7.02
N GLY A 43 26.20 4.62 7.42
CA GLY A 43 27.03 5.67 6.82
C GLY A 43 28.54 5.41 6.98
N VAL A 44 28.94 4.91 8.15
CA VAL A 44 30.33 4.51 8.41
C VAL A 44 30.74 3.29 7.57
N ILE A 45 29.88 2.29 7.45
CA ILE A 45 30.18 1.03 6.72
C ILE A 45 30.18 1.24 5.20
N PHE A 46 29.18 1.95 4.65
CA PHE A 46 28.98 2.04 3.20
C PHE A 46 29.56 3.29 2.55
N MET A 47 29.56 4.44 3.22
CA MET A 47 29.87 5.74 2.57
C MET A 47 31.19 6.38 3.02
N LYS A 48 31.90 5.80 4.00
CA LYS A 48 33.15 6.35 4.59
C LYS A 48 33.06 7.84 5.01
N LYS A 49 31.85 8.38 5.10
CA LYS A 49 31.56 9.70 5.66
C LYS A 49 30.79 9.47 6.95
N PRO A 50 31.27 9.94 8.10
CA PRO A 50 30.47 9.88 9.31
C PRO A 50 29.24 10.76 9.07
N PHE A 51 28.06 10.17 9.11
CA PHE A 51 26.84 10.96 9.25
C PHE A 51 26.96 11.67 10.60
N GLU A 52 27.14 13.00 10.59
CA GLU A 52 27.32 13.77 11.80
C GLU A 52 26.04 13.70 12.62
N TYR A 53 26.13 12.94 13.70
CA TYR A 53 25.02 12.70 14.61
C TYR A 53 24.79 13.96 15.42
N TRP A 54 23.84 14.79 14.99
CA TRP A 54 23.42 15.95 15.77
C TRP A 54 22.83 15.48 17.10
N LEU A 55 23.35 15.99 18.21
CA LEU A 55 22.93 15.63 19.59
C LEU A 55 21.43 15.89 19.86
N GLY A 56 20.73 16.55 18.94
CA GLY A 56 19.30 16.80 19.03
C GLY A 56 18.40 15.56 18.87
N TRP A 57 18.84 14.47 18.26
CA TRP A 57 17.98 13.27 18.08
C TRP A 57 17.67 12.53 19.40
N PRO A 58 18.66 12.24 20.27
CA PRO A 58 18.40 11.72 21.62
C PRO A 58 17.57 12.68 22.47
N VAL A 59 17.83 13.98 22.36
CA VAL A 59 17.05 14.99 23.09
C VAL A 59 15.58 14.97 22.63
N LEU A 60 15.34 14.84 21.34
CA LEU A 60 13.99 14.74 20.77
C LEU A 60 13.28 13.45 21.20
N SER A 61 14.01 12.33 21.34
CA SER A 61 13.41 11.07 21.83
C SER A 61 13.03 11.17 23.31
N VAL A 62 13.86 11.79 24.15
CA VAL A 62 13.54 12.05 25.56
C VAL A 62 12.34 12.98 25.69
N ILE A 63 12.26 14.03 24.86
CA ILE A 63 11.10 14.92 24.81
C ILE A 63 9.84 14.16 24.38
N ALA A 64 9.92 13.33 23.34
CA ALA A 64 8.79 12.52 22.88
C ALA A 64 8.28 11.54 23.96
N LEU A 65 9.20 10.92 24.70
CA LEU A 65 8.88 10.05 25.83
C LEU A 65 8.22 10.84 26.97
N ALA A 66 8.75 12.01 27.32
CA ALA A 66 8.20 12.88 28.35
C ALA A 66 6.78 13.35 27.98
N ILE A 67 6.55 13.73 26.71
CA ILE A 67 5.22 14.11 26.21
C ILE A 67 4.26 12.92 26.24
N ASN A 68 4.72 11.72 25.90
CA ASN A 68 3.90 10.51 25.96
C ASN A 68 3.43 10.21 27.39
N LEU A 69 4.29 10.42 28.39
CA LEU A 69 3.97 10.18 29.79
C LEU A 69 3.17 11.31 30.45
N ALA A 70 3.46 12.56 30.10
CA ALA A 70 2.89 13.73 30.76
C ALA A 70 1.64 14.30 30.07
N VAL A 71 1.52 14.19 28.75
CA VAL A 71 0.49 14.90 27.96
C VAL A 71 -0.19 13.99 26.93
N PHE A 72 -1.11 13.17 27.43
CA PHE A 72 -1.97 12.30 26.62
C PHE A 72 -2.73 12.99 25.44
N PRO A 73 -3.32 14.20 25.58
CA PRO A 73 -4.07 14.82 24.47
C PRO A 73 -3.17 15.25 23.29
N VAL A 74 -1.93 15.66 23.56
CA VAL A 74 -0.97 16.01 22.51
C VAL A 74 -0.57 14.78 21.72
N MET A 75 -0.25 13.67 22.39
CA MET A 75 0.02 12.41 21.68
C MET A 75 -1.17 11.90 20.88
N THR A 76 -2.39 12.07 21.39
CA THR A 76 -3.60 11.72 20.64
C THR A 76 -3.71 12.52 19.34
N PHE A 77 -3.39 13.82 19.36
CA PHE A 77 -3.41 14.65 18.16
C PHE A 77 -2.37 14.19 17.14
N ILE A 78 -1.13 13.96 17.58
CA ILE A 78 -0.03 13.46 16.74
C ILE A 78 -0.41 12.11 16.13
N PHE A 79 -0.95 11.19 16.94
CA PHE A 79 -1.41 9.88 16.49
C PHE A 79 -2.50 9.98 15.43
N ARG A 80 -3.54 10.81 15.63
CA ARG A 80 -4.60 11.00 14.64
C ARG A 80 -4.06 11.55 13.33
N LEU A 81 -3.16 12.53 13.39
CA LEU A 81 -2.56 13.12 12.20
C LEU A 81 -1.69 12.09 11.45
N ALA A 82 -0.90 11.31 12.18
CA ALA A 82 -0.11 10.21 11.62
C ALA A 82 -1.01 9.15 10.96
N MET A 83 -2.10 8.74 11.61
CA MET A 83 -3.04 7.76 11.06
C MET A 83 -3.75 8.28 9.81
N PHE A 84 -4.13 9.56 9.80
CA PHE A 84 -4.72 10.17 8.62
C PHE A 84 -3.75 10.17 7.42
N VAL A 85 -2.49 10.53 7.65
CA VAL A 85 -1.44 10.50 6.62
C VAL A 85 -1.19 9.05 6.17
N ALA A 86 -1.11 8.10 7.09
CA ALA A 86 -0.92 6.69 6.78
C ALA A 86 -2.06 6.14 5.89
N GLU A 87 -3.31 6.53 6.15
CA GLU A 87 -4.45 6.17 5.30
C GLU A 87 -4.27 6.68 3.86
N LYS A 88 -3.87 7.95 3.70
CA LYS A 88 -3.67 8.53 2.36
C LYS A 88 -2.50 7.90 1.63
N ILE A 89 -1.39 7.66 2.33
CA ILE A 89 -0.24 6.93 1.76
C ILE A 89 -0.69 5.53 1.35
N SER A 90 -1.41 4.81 2.19
CA SER A 90 -1.91 3.45 1.89
C SER A 90 -2.81 3.45 0.66
N TRP A 91 -3.70 4.43 0.53
CA TRP A 91 -4.57 4.56 -0.64
C TRP A 91 -3.78 4.75 -1.95
N VAL A 92 -2.73 5.56 -1.92
CA VAL A 92 -1.84 5.73 -3.08
C VAL A 92 -1.05 4.45 -3.32
N LEU A 93 -0.48 3.85 -2.26
CA LEU A 93 0.34 2.66 -2.32
C LEU A 93 -0.42 1.47 -2.93
N MET A 94 -1.68 1.25 -2.54
CA MET A 94 -2.51 0.18 -3.11
C MET A 94 -2.68 0.32 -4.63
N ARG A 95 -2.77 1.55 -5.15
CA ARG A 95 -2.85 1.82 -6.59
C ARG A 95 -1.52 1.59 -7.29
N ILE A 96 -0.42 2.04 -6.65
CA ILE A 96 0.93 1.86 -7.18
C ILE A 96 1.27 0.37 -7.26
N VAL A 97 0.99 -0.40 -6.22
CA VAL A 97 1.24 -1.85 -6.21
C VAL A 97 0.44 -2.54 -7.31
N LEU A 98 -0.84 -2.20 -7.46
CA LEU A 98 -1.67 -2.78 -8.52
C LEU A 98 -1.15 -2.43 -9.92
N ALA A 99 -0.77 -1.16 -10.14
CA ALA A 99 -0.16 -0.74 -11.40
C ALA A 99 1.17 -1.47 -11.65
N MET A 100 2.03 -1.58 -10.64
CA MET A 100 3.29 -2.29 -10.75
C MET A 100 3.05 -3.77 -11.10
N MET A 101 2.11 -4.44 -10.44
CA MET A 101 1.76 -5.83 -10.78
C MET A 101 1.32 -5.95 -12.24
N PHE A 102 0.47 -5.03 -12.72
CA PHE A 102 0.03 -5.05 -14.12
C PHE A 102 1.20 -4.84 -15.10
N TYR A 103 2.05 -3.86 -14.86
CA TYR A 103 3.14 -3.53 -15.78
C TYR A 103 4.35 -4.47 -15.69
N VAL A 104 4.63 -5.05 -14.52
CA VAL A 104 5.79 -5.92 -14.30
C VAL A 104 5.46 -7.39 -14.52
N MET A 105 4.22 -7.83 -14.25
CA MET A 105 3.83 -9.24 -14.42
C MET A 105 2.99 -9.42 -15.68
N MET A 106 1.86 -8.73 -15.80
CA MET A 106 0.90 -9.00 -16.90
C MET A 106 1.41 -8.50 -18.26
N THR A 107 2.00 -7.31 -18.30
CA THR A 107 2.45 -6.67 -19.55
C THR A 107 3.60 -7.41 -20.24
N PRO A 108 4.66 -7.88 -19.56
CA PRO A 108 5.69 -8.66 -20.25
C PRO A 108 5.16 -10.02 -20.70
N VAL A 109 4.24 -10.66 -19.95
CA VAL A 109 3.62 -11.91 -20.37
C VAL A 109 2.86 -11.72 -21.69
N SER A 110 2.05 -10.66 -21.81
CA SER A 110 1.32 -10.36 -23.05
C SER A 110 2.27 -9.97 -24.18
N LEU A 111 3.33 -9.21 -23.90
CA LEU A 111 4.34 -8.86 -24.89
C LEU A 111 5.08 -10.09 -25.42
N VAL A 112 5.46 -11.01 -24.53
CA VAL A 112 6.10 -12.28 -24.88
C VAL A 112 5.16 -13.12 -25.74
N MET A 113 3.89 -13.27 -25.37
CA MET A 113 2.90 -13.99 -26.19
C MET A 113 2.76 -13.38 -27.59
N ARG A 114 2.75 -12.05 -27.69
CA ARG A 114 2.71 -11.32 -28.96
C ARG A 114 3.98 -11.53 -29.80
N LEU A 115 5.16 -11.56 -29.19
CA LEU A 115 6.43 -11.87 -29.85
C LEU A 115 6.47 -13.30 -30.39
N PHE A 116 5.92 -14.27 -29.65
CA PHE A 116 5.76 -15.65 -30.10
C PHE A 116 4.60 -15.85 -31.09
N GLY A 117 3.90 -14.77 -31.48
CA GLY A 117 2.81 -14.81 -32.45
C GLY A 117 1.57 -15.57 -31.96
N LYS A 118 1.47 -15.87 -30.66
CA LYS A 118 0.30 -16.56 -30.08
C LYS A 118 -0.83 -15.57 -29.93
N ASP A 119 -1.83 -15.70 -30.80
CA ASP A 119 -3.12 -15.04 -30.65
C ASP A 119 -4.03 -15.95 -29.80
N LEU A 120 -4.15 -15.66 -28.51
CA LEU A 120 -4.99 -16.44 -27.59
C LEU A 120 -6.47 -16.11 -27.71
N LEU A 121 -6.79 -14.93 -28.23
CA LEU A 121 -8.16 -14.40 -28.27
C LEU A 121 -8.77 -14.40 -29.67
N ASP A 122 -8.05 -14.88 -30.69
CA ASP A 122 -8.36 -14.66 -32.11
C ASP A 122 -8.70 -13.17 -32.35
N GLU A 123 -7.90 -12.28 -31.77
CA GLU A 123 -8.12 -10.83 -31.80
C GLU A 123 -7.96 -10.27 -33.23
N LYS A 124 -7.18 -10.96 -34.08
CA LYS A 124 -7.01 -10.59 -35.48
C LYS A 124 -8.29 -10.87 -36.28
N ILE A 125 -8.89 -9.79 -36.79
CA ILE A 125 -10.03 -9.82 -37.71
C ILE A 125 -9.58 -10.41 -39.06
N ASP A 126 -9.88 -11.69 -39.28
CA ASP A 126 -9.72 -12.35 -40.58
C ASP A 126 -10.84 -11.95 -41.54
N ARG A 127 -10.56 -11.05 -42.49
CA ARG A 127 -11.56 -10.58 -43.48
C ARG A 127 -11.99 -11.65 -44.49
N SER A 128 -11.30 -12.78 -44.55
CA SER A 128 -11.64 -13.92 -45.41
C SER A 128 -12.50 -14.97 -44.70
N ALA A 129 -12.66 -14.86 -43.38
CA ALA A 129 -13.46 -15.79 -42.60
C ALA A 129 -14.95 -15.65 -42.94
N LYS A 130 -15.60 -16.77 -43.29
CA LYS A 130 -17.05 -16.80 -43.55
C LYS A 130 -17.89 -16.55 -42.29
N SER A 131 -17.33 -16.82 -41.12
CA SER A 131 -18.00 -16.67 -39.82
C SER A 131 -16.97 -16.77 -38.69
N TYR A 132 -17.06 -15.90 -37.68
CA TYR A 132 -16.25 -15.96 -36.45
C TYR A 132 -16.84 -16.88 -35.37
N TRP A 133 -18.00 -17.49 -35.64
CA TRP A 133 -18.63 -18.40 -34.68
C TRP A 133 -17.81 -19.67 -34.51
N LYS A 134 -17.25 -19.88 -33.32
CA LYS A 134 -16.60 -21.15 -32.96
C LYS A 134 -17.69 -22.21 -32.71
N PRO A 135 -17.71 -23.33 -33.47
CA PRO A 135 -18.66 -24.39 -33.23
C PRO A 135 -18.42 -24.97 -31.84
N ARG A 136 -19.45 -25.01 -31.01
CA ARG A 136 -19.38 -25.55 -29.67
C ARG A 136 -19.89 -26.98 -29.74
N ASP A 137 -19.00 -27.96 -29.52
CA ASP A 137 -19.37 -29.38 -29.44
C ASP A 137 -20.00 -29.64 -28.06
N VAL A 138 -21.24 -29.17 -27.89
CA VAL A 138 -22.03 -29.47 -26.70
C VAL A 138 -22.97 -30.59 -27.08
N LYS A 139 -22.70 -31.80 -26.59
CA LYS A 139 -23.72 -32.84 -26.56
C LYS A 139 -24.83 -32.36 -25.64
N PHE A 140 -25.96 -31.99 -26.25
CA PHE A 140 -27.16 -31.61 -25.53
C PHE A 140 -27.68 -32.86 -24.80
N SER A 141 -27.62 -32.86 -23.46
CA SER A 141 -28.23 -33.86 -22.58
C SER A 141 -29.30 -33.16 -21.75
N CYS A 142 -30.47 -33.78 -21.58
CA CYS A 142 -31.57 -33.25 -20.76
C CYS A 142 -31.12 -32.95 -19.32
N GLU A 143 -30.23 -33.77 -18.78
CA GLU A 143 -29.67 -33.66 -17.42
C GLU A 143 -28.93 -32.32 -17.19
N LYS A 144 -28.37 -31.72 -18.26
CA LYS A 144 -27.64 -30.44 -18.17
C LYS A 144 -28.58 -29.23 -18.04
N TYR A 145 -29.83 -29.38 -18.46
CA TYR A 145 -30.85 -28.33 -18.39
C TYR A 145 -31.58 -28.32 -17.04
N GLU A 146 -31.59 -29.43 -16.30
CA GLU A 146 -32.23 -29.52 -14.98
C GLU A 146 -31.54 -28.68 -13.90
N HIS A 147 -30.23 -28.39 -14.04
CA HIS A 147 -29.45 -27.59 -13.09
C HIS A 147 -29.39 -26.09 -13.42
N LEU A 148 -30.12 -25.63 -14.43
CA LEU A 148 -30.12 -24.23 -14.90
C LEU A 148 -31.26 -23.39 -14.31
N TYR A 149 -32.21 -24.02 -13.62
CA TYR A 149 -33.33 -23.40 -12.91
C TYR A 149 -33.34 -23.87 -11.45
#